data_AF-A0A852DPV5-F1
#
_entry.id   AF-A0A852DPV5-F1
#
_cell.length_a   1.000
_cell.length_b   1.000
_cell.length_c   1.000
_cell.angle_alpha   90.00
_cell.angle_beta   90.00
_cell.angle_gamma   90.00
#
_symmetry.space_group_name_H-M   'P 1'
#
loop_
_entity.id
_entity.type
_entity.pdbx_description
1 polymer ?
#
loop_
_entity_poly.entity_id
_entity_poly.type
_entity_poly.pdbx_seq_one_letter_code
_entity_poly.pdbx_strand_id
1 'polypeptide(L)'
;RGAAAGTGTPRGGARVPSLCPAPPPQPAIAAKEPFPVELQAGKTYGWCACGHSKRQPFCDGSHKKEAPGLSSLRFTPTQTGPALLCGCKRTQSPPYCDGSH
;
A
#
# COMPACT_ATOMS: atom_id res chain seq x y z
N ARG A 1 -32.29 -3.86 -59.41
CA ARG A 1 -31.35 -5.01 -59.29
C ARG A 1 -29.95 -4.44 -59.07
N GLY A 2 -29.33 -4.72 -57.90
CA GLY A 2 -27.88 -4.53 -57.60
C GLY A 2 -27.43 -3.07 -57.38
N ALA A 3 -26.65 -2.66 -56.36
CA ALA A 3 -25.59 -3.28 -55.54
C ALA A 3 -24.38 -3.77 -56.38
N ALA A 4 -23.12 -3.39 -56.13
CA ALA A 4 -22.49 -2.43 -55.19
C ALA A 4 -21.31 -1.70 -55.95
N ALA A 5 -20.29 -0.99 -55.41
CA ALA A 5 -19.71 -0.70 -54.08
C ALA A 5 -18.90 0.64 -54.20
N GLY A 6 -18.20 1.24 -53.21
CA GLY A 6 -17.99 0.93 -51.78
C GLY A 6 -16.51 1.02 -51.33
N THR A 7 -15.97 2.22 -51.12
CA THR A 7 -14.58 2.47 -50.62
C THR A 7 -14.53 3.60 -49.58
N GLY A 8 -15.05 3.34 -48.37
CA GLY A 8 -14.95 4.29 -47.26
C GLY A 8 -13.56 4.30 -46.61
N THR A 9 -12.96 5.49 -46.45
CA THR A 9 -11.67 5.67 -45.77
C THR A 9 -11.71 5.13 -44.34
N PRO A 10 -10.84 4.18 -43.94
CA PRO A 10 -10.69 3.81 -42.55
C PRO A 10 -9.99 4.93 -41.78
N ARG A 11 -10.77 5.83 -41.16
CA ARG A 11 -10.25 6.71 -40.10
C ARG A 11 -9.78 5.83 -38.94
N GLY A 12 -8.48 5.56 -38.90
CA GLY A 12 -7.80 4.85 -37.82
C GLY A 12 -7.81 5.66 -36.53
N GLY A 13 -8.98 5.77 -35.90
CA GLY A 13 -9.13 6.36 -34.58
C GLY A 13 -8.37 5.51 -33.57
N ALA A 14 -7.26 6.02 -33.06
CA ALA A 14 -6.48 5.36 -32.03
C ALA A 14 -7.39 5.14 -30.81
N ARG A 15 -7.81 3.89 -30.60
CA ARG A 15 -8.64 3.47 -29.46
C ARG A 15 -7.77 3.50 -28.20
N VAL A 16 -7.58 4.69 -27.65
CA VAL A 16 -7.02 4.87 -26.31
C VAL A 16 -7.80 3.96 -25.36
N PRO A 17 -7.15 3.04 -24.63
CA PRO A 17 -7.85 2.24 -23.65
C PRO A 17 -8.40 3.20 -22.59
N SER A 18 -9.69 3.06 -22.26
CA SER A 18 -10.32 3.91 -21.25
C SER A 18 -9.70 3.57 -19.89
N LEU A 19 -8.71 4.37 -19.48
CA LEU A 19 -7.98 4.23 -18.23
C LEU A 19 -8.88 4.65 -17.05
N CYS A 20 -9.87 3.81 -16.75
CA CYS A 20 -10.58 3.88 -15.48
C CYS A 20 -9.52 3.73 -14.36
N PRO A 21 -9.35 4.72 -13.48
CA PRO A 21 -8.35 4.65 -12.43
C PRO A 21 -8.67 3.46 -11.51
N ALA A 22 -7.66 2.66 -11.18
CA ALA A 22 -7.82 1.56 -10.25
C ALA A 22 -8.27 2.08 -8.87
N PRO A 23 -9.10 1.32 -8.12
CA PRO A 23 -9.47 1.70 -6.77
C PRO A 23 -8.21 1.84 -5.88
N PRO A 24 -8.22 2.74 -4.89
CA PRO A 24 -7.04 2.98 -4.05
C PRO A 24 -6.59 1.71 -3.33
N PRO A 25 -5.28 1.45 -3.23
CA PRO A 25 -4.75 0.25 -2.60
C PRO A 25 -5.15 0.18 -1.12
N GLN A 26 -5.88 -0.86 -0.74
CA GLN A 26 -6.26 -1.09 0.66
C GLN A 26 -5.12 -1.83 1.39
N PRO A 27 -4.82 -1.48 2.66
CA PRO A 27 -3.80 -2.18 3.42
C PRO A 27 -4.29 -3.56 3.88
N ALA A 28 -3.45 -4.59 3.72
CA ALA A 28 -3.74 -5.92 4.23
C ALA A 28 -3.56 -6.00 5.75
N ILE A 29 -4.40 -6.79 6.43
CA ILE A 29 -4.18 -7.18 7.83
C ILE A 29 -3.00 -8.16 7.84
N ALA A 30 -1.84 -7.73 8.35
CA ALA A 30 -0.65 -8.59 8.42
C ALA A 30 -0.67 -9.51 9.65
N ALA A 31 -1.24 -9.03 10.74
CA ALA A 31 -1.59 -9.79 11.93
C ALA A 31 -2.83 -9.16 12.59
N LYS A 32 -3.62 -9.96 13.31
CA LYS A 32 -4.70 -9.45 14.17
C LYS A 32 -4.20 -8.87 15.49
N GLU A 33 -2.94 -9.10 15.85
CA GLU A 33 -2.35 -8.61 17.10
C GLU A 33 -1.22 -7.60 16.83
N PRO A 34 -0.87 -6.75 17.80
CA PRO A 34 0.31 -5.90 17.70
C PRO A 34 1.62 -6.70 17.69
N PHE A 35 2.64 -6.15 17.03
CA PHE A 35 4.00 -6.66 17.09
C PHE A 35 4.77 -5.97 18.23
N PRO A 36 5.16 -6.70 19.30
CA PRO A 36 6.11 -6.19 20.28
C PRO A 36 7.50 -6.10 19.66
N VAL A 37 8.12 -4.92 19.73
CA VAL A 37 9.49 -4.68 19.25
C VAL A 37 10.24 -3.75 20.18
N GLU A 38 11.56 -3.95 20.29
CA GLU A 38 12.44 -2.99 20.96
C GLU A 38 12.85 -1.88 20.00
N LEU A 39 12.50 -0.65 20.38
CA LEU A 39 12.85 0.57 19.67
C LEU A 39 14.02 1.25 20.37
N GLN A 40 14.92 1.87 19.60
CA GLN A 40 16.05 2.64 20.11
C GLN A 40 15.84 4.13 19.84
N ALA A 41 16.06 4.97 20.84
CA ALA A 41 15.99 6.42 20.71
C ALA A 41 16.90 6.94 19.58
N GLY A 42 16.42 7.90 18.80
CA GLY A 42 17.18 8.52 17.70
C GLY A 42 17.39 7.64 16.46
N LYS A 43 17.09 6.34 16.52
CA LYS A 43 17.18 5.43 15.36
C LYS A 43 15.92 5.52 14.51
N THR A 44 16.06 5.81 13.22
CA THR A 44 14.91 5.88 12.31
C THR A 44 14.46 4.51 11.83
N TYR A 45 13.19 4.20 12.03
CA TYR A 45 12.52 2.98 11.56
C TYR A 45 11.51 3.32 10.45
N GLY A 46 11.15 2.31 9.64
CA GLY A 46 10.09 2.40 8.64
C GLY A 46 9.02 1.35 8.90
N TRP A 47 7.85 1.76 9.41
CA TRP A 47 6.71 0.87 9.64
C TRP A 47 6.03 0.50 8.32
N CYS A 48 5.64 -0.76 8.18
CA CYS A 48 4.86 -1.22 7.05
C CYS A 48 3.39 -0.82 7.22
N ALA A 49 2.93 0.15 6.42
CA ALA A 49 1.51 0.51 6.37
C ALA A 49 0.66 -0.42 5.48
N CYS A 50 1.25 -1.02 4.43
CA CYS A 50 0.48 -1.81 3.44
C CYS A 50 0.12 -3.23 3.88
N GLY A 51 0.72 -3.76 4.95
CA GLY A 51 0.55 -5.15 5.39
C GLY A 51 1.35 -6.21 4.61
N HIS A 52 1.66 -5.98 3.33
CA HIS A 52 2.35 -6.96 2.47
C HIS A 52 3.86 -7.17 2.75
N SER A 53 4.45 -6.53 3.75
CA SER A 53 5.86 -6.74 4.08
C SER A 53 6.10 -8.12 4.69
N LYS A 54 7.15 -8.81 4.24
CA LYS A 54 7.65 -10.06 4.83
C LYS A 54 8.49 -9.84 6.09
N ARG A 55 8.73 -8.59 6.49
CA ARG A 55 9.56 -8.18 7.64
C ARG A 55 8.76 -7.37 8.66
N GLN A 56 7.50 -7.77 8.92
CA GLN A 56 6.64 -7.09 9.89
C GLN A 56 7.31 -6.93 11.27
N PRO A 57 7.05 -5.82 11.99
CA PRO A 57 6.18 -4.69 11.62
C PRO A 57 6.79 -3.69 10.62
N PHE A 58 8.03 -3.91 10.18
CA PHE A 58 8.79 -2.98 9.36
C PHE A 58 8.59 -3.18 7.85
N CYS A 59 8.94 -2.18 7.05
CA CYS A 59 8.84 -2.21 5.60
C CYS A 59 10.06 -2.88 4.95
N ASP A 60 9.81 -3.82 4.03
CA ASP A 60 10.78 -4.50 3.17
C ASP A 60 10.86 -3.91 1.73
N GLY A 61 9.84 -3.15 1.32
CA GLY A 61 9.67 -2.60 -0.03
C GLY A 61 8.50 -3.20 -0.83
N SER A 62 7.84 -4.25 -0.34
CA SER A 62 6.76 -4.98 -1.03
C SER A 62 5.55 -4.11 -1.37
N HIS A 63 5.35 -2.97 -0.69
CA HIS A 63 4.33 -1.97 -1.04
C HIS A 63 4.40 -1.52 -2.52
N LYS A 64 5.60 -1.45 -3.11
CA LYS A 64 5.78 -1.01 -4.51
C LYS A 64 5.11 -1.92 -5.54
N LYS A 65 4.91 -3.20 -5.21
CA LYS A 65 4.32 -4.21 -6.10
C LYS A 65 2.92 -4.62 -5.66
N GLU A 66 2.73 -4.88 -4.37
CA GLU A 66 1.46 -5.42 -3.86
C GLU A 66 0.41 -4.33 -3.53
N ALA A 67 0.85 -3.10 -3.23
CA ALA A 67 -0.04 -2.00 -2.81
C ALA A 67 0.41 -0.63 -3.39
N PRO A 68 0.51 -0.49 -4.73
CA PRO A 68 1.09 0.69 -5.38
C PRO A 68 0.27 1.95 -5.09
N GLY A 69 0.82 2.81 -4.23
CA GLY A 69 0.17 4.02 -3.70
C GLY A 69 0.25 4.12 -2.18
N LEU A 70 0.41 2.99 -1.47
CA LEU A 70 0.76 3.00 -0.05
C LEU A 70 2.29 3.11 0.13
N SER A 71 2.71 3.91 1.11
CA SER A 71 4.11 4.11 1.49
C SER A 71 4.37 3.68 2.93
N SER A 72 5.63 3.47 3.30
CA SER A 72 6.02 3.14 4.67
C SER A 72 6.13 4.40 5.54
N LEU A 73 5.45 4.44 6.69
CA LEU A 73 5.59 5.53 7.64
C LEU A 73 6.98 5.48 8.28
N ARG A 74 7.77 6.52 8.04
CA ARG A 74 9.11 6.70 8.63
C ARG A 74 8.97 7.45 9.95
N PHE A 75 9.54 6.91 11.02
CA PHE A 75 9.50 7.53 12.35
C PHE A 75 10.83 7.32 13.09
N THR A 76 11.12 8.20 14.04
CA THR A 76 12.25 8.10 14.96
C THR A 76 11.70 8.18 16.38
N PRO A 77 11.84 7.14 17.22
CA PRO A 77 11.38 7.21 18.61
C PRO A 77 12.30 8.11 19.43
N THR A 78 11.73 8.80 20.42
CA THR A 78 12.47 9.68 21.34
C THR A 78 13.07 8.94 22.54
N GLN A 79 12.57 7.73 22.84
CA GLN A 79 12.99 6.90 23.97
C GLN A 79 13.32 5.49 23.49
N THR A 80 14.26 4.83 24.18
CA THR A 80 14.59 3.41 23.97
C THR A 80 13.70 2.54 24.86
N GLY A 81 13.09 1.50 24.30
CA GLY A 81 12.26 0.57 25.06
C GLY A 81 11.34 -0.29 24.20
N PRO A 82 10.56 -1.20 24.82
CA PRO A 82 9.57 -2.01 24.14
C PRO A 82 8.38 -1.16 23.67
N ALA A 83 7.90 -1.40 22.46
CA ALA A 83 6.71 -0.76 21.90
C ALA A 83 5.85 -1.75 21.11
N LEU A 84 4.53 -1.52 21.12
CA LEU A 84 3.55 -2.29 20.36
C LEU A 84 3.26 -1.56 19.03
N LEU A 85 3.79 -2.09 17.92
CA LEU A 85 3.52 -1.55 16.58
C LEU A 85 2.33 -2.27 15.94
N CYS A 86 1.48 -1.51 15.24
CA CYS A 86 0.22 -2.02 14.70
C CYS A 86 0.44 -3.10 13.62
N GLY A 87 -0.18 -4.27 13.82
CA GLY A 87 -0.21 -5.39 12.87
C GLY A 87 -1.38 -5.35 11.88
N CYS A 88 -2.56 -4.89 12.32
CA CYS A 88 -3.79 -4.89 11.53
C CYS A 88 -3.85 -3.80 10.45
N LYS A 89 -3.00 -2.77 10.57
CA LYS A 89 -2.89 -1.60 9.69
C LYS A 89 -4.12 -0.68 9.66
N ARG A 90 -4.98 -0.79 10.68
CA ARG A 90 -6.21 -0.01 10.88
C ARG A 90 -6.14 0.98 12.06
N THR A 91 -4.97 1.10 12.69
CA THR A 91 -4.73 2.03 13.81
C THR A 91 -5.02 3.48 13.42
N GLN A 92 -5.67 4.21 14.33
CA GLN A 92 -5.83 5.66 14.23
C GLN A 92 -4.56 6.42 14.67
N SER A 93 -3.63 5.75 15.37
CA SER A 93 -2.39 6.32 15.90
C SER A 93 -1.12 5.62 15.35
N PRO A 94 -0.91 5.58 14.00
CA PRO A 94 0.23 4.89 13.42
C PRO A 94 1.56 5.56 13.83
N PRO A 95 2.63 4.78 14.08
CA PRO A 95 2.78 3.34 13.81
C PRO A 95 2.31 2.43 14.96
N TYR A 96 1.85 2.99 16.07
CA TYR A 96 1.54 2.25 17.31
C TYR A 96 0.18 1.54 17.27
N CYS A 97 -0.01 0.58 18.16
CA CYS A 97 -1.31 -0.07 18.36
C CYS A 97 -2.22 0.76 19.28
N ASP A 98 -3.48 0.90 18.87
CA ASP A 98 -4.57 1.62 19.52
C ASP A 98 -5.70 0.69 20.02
N GLY A 99 -5.65 -0.59 19.66
CA GLY A 99 -6.70 -1.58 19.95
C GLY A 99 -7.71 -1.83 18.81
N SER A 100 -7.61 -1.12 17.68
CA SER A 100 -8.58 -1.19 16.57
C SER A 100 -8.37 -2.38 15.61
N HIS A 101 -8.22 -3.61 16.14
CA HIS A 101 -7.75 -4.78 15.39
C HIS A 101 -8.76 -5.93 15.17
#